data_AF-A0A940Z255-F1
#
_entry.id   AF-A0A940Z255-F1
#
_cell.length_a   1.000
_cell.length_b   1.000
_cell.length_c   1.000
_cell.angle_alpha   90.00
_cell.angle_beta   90.00
_cell.angle_gamma   90.00
#
_symmetry.space_group_name_H-M   'P 1'
#
loop_
_entity.id
_entity.type
_entity.pdbx_description
1 polymer ?
#
loop_
_entity_poly.entity_id
_entity_poly.type
_entity_poly.pdbx_seq_one_letter_code
_entity_poly.pdbx_strand_id
1 'polypeptide(L)'
;MAVTEAPRPRTYGNFRRPRTSGLRGLSLGATLLLFAGLVAVVLATLVSTWAALGLALTLAVLTAPLAVRDRHGRTLMQRGAVRLAWWRTTSSGGHLYRSGPLGRAGYGTCKLPGLAAGSTLTEAQDGYGRPFAVITIPSTGHHTVVISCDADGAALVDEQQVDTWVAHWGQWLSTLGAEPGLVAASVTVETAPDTGVRLQQEIAANAVDDAPDLASAMLREVLAAYPAGSAQIATRVALTYSGAARPGSPRRSAEDMAVHIGTRLPGLTAGLSMTGAGTAVPMTATELAEAVRVAYDPTVAPLVEEARATGGSGLTWDEAGPMAAQEAWDHYRHDGAYSVTWAMTEAPQGEVFSNVLTGLVQPSRDIARKRVTLLYRPHSRAEGARVVQQDYKNALFTAQQSQIGQARDDAEVTAARRTTEEQAQGHGVIRFGLLITATVTSAAELATAAAAVDNLAPAARIAVRPVYGSQAAAFAAALPLGLVLPLHTALPQTVRDAM
;
A
#
# COMPACT_ATOMS: atom_id res chain seq x y z
N MET A 1 10.43 10.75 49.67
CA MET A 1 9.99 11.26 48.35
C MET A 1 10.40 10.23 47.32
N ALA A 2 9.46 9.40 46.86
CA ALA A 2 9.71 8.54 45.71
C ALA A 2 9.75 9.46 44.49
N VAL A 3 10.88 9.48 43.78
CA VAL A 3 10.98 10.14 42.48
C VAL A 3 10.08 9.33 41.55
N THR A 4 8.90 9.85 41.25
CA THR A 4 8.05 9.33 40.18
C THR A 4 8.84 9.51 38.88
N GLU A 5 9.51 8.45 38.43
CA GLU A 5 10.19 8.43 37.13
C GLU A 5 9.11 8.76 36.08
N ALA A 6 9.26 9.88 35.38
CA ALA A 6 8.31 10.25 34.33
C ALA A 6 8.22 9.09 33.32
N PRO A 7 7.01 8.68 32.90
CA PRO A 7 6.85 7.56 31.98
C PRO A 7 7.67 7.85 30.71
N ARG A 8 8.58 6.94 30.37
CA ARG A 8 9.36 7.07 29.13
C ARG A 8 8.41 6.90 27.95
N PRO A 9 8.50 7.76 26.92
CA PRO A 9 7.65 7.66 25.74
C PRO A 9 7.78 6.28 25.10
N ARG A 10 6.65 5.70 24.70
CA ARG A 10 6.63 4.36 24.12
C ARG A 10 7.26 4.37 22.74
N THR A 11 8.24 3.50 22.53
CA THR A 11 8.90 3.31 21.24
C THR A 11 8.43 2.04 20.55
N TYR A 12 8.48 2.06 19.23
CA TYR A 12 8.15 0.96 18.33
C TYR A 12 9.34 0.68 17.43
N GLY A 13 9.55 -0.57 17.06
CA GLY A 13 10.72 -0.93 16.27
C GLY A 13 10.72 -2.41 15.91
N ASN A 14 11.93 -2.97 15.73
CA ASN A 14 12.11 -4.37 15.35
C ASN A 14 11.46 -4.72 13.98
N PHE A 15 11.35 -3.74 13.08
CA PHE A 15 10.90 -3.97 11.71
C PHE A 15 11.98 -4.73 10.95
N ARG A 16 11.63 -5.90 10.42
CA ARG A 16 12.58 -6.76 9.71
C ARG A 16 12.20 -6.94 8.26
N ARG A 17 13.20 -6.90 7.40
CA ARG A 17 13.05 -7.32 6.00
C ARG A 17 13.27 -8.83 5.93
N PRO A 18 12.32 -9.61 5.40
CA PRO A 18 12.54 -11.03 5.15
C PRO A 18 13.77 -11.22 4.27
N ARG A 19 14.69 -12.09 4.69
CA ARG A 19 15.92 -12.39 3.96
C ARG A 19 15.95 -13.86 3.58
N THR A 20 16.37 -14.11 2.35
CA THR A 20 16.67 -15.44 1.85
C THR A 20 18.10 -15.81 2.26
N SER A 21 18.29 -17.03 2.73
CA SER A 21 19.62 -17.54 3.07
C SER A 21 20.39 -17.90 1.80
N GLY A 22 21.61 -17.40 1.69
CA GLY A 22 22.56 -17.79 0.65
C GLY A 22 23.92 -17.11 0.84
N LEU A 23 24.94 -17.60 0.11
CA LEU A 23 26.33 -17.22 0.35
C LEU A 23 26.58 -15.77 -0.05
N ARG A 24 27.18 -14.98 0.86
CA ARG A 24 27.52 -13.56 0.66
C ARG A 24 26.35 -12.70 0.17
N GLY A 25 25.15 -13.04 0.63
CA GLY A 25 23.92 -12.34 0.29
C GLY A 25 23.31 -12.75 -1.05
N LEU A 26 23.89 -13.66 -1.84
CA LEU A 26 23.20 -14.24 -2.99
C LEU A 26 21.99 -15.06 -2.53
N SER A 27 20.99 -15.22 -3.41
CA SER A 27 19.86 -16.10 -3.10
C SER A 27 20.30 -17.57 -3.12
N LEU A 28 19.52 -18.46 -2.50
CA LEU A 28 19.79 -19.91 -2.52
C LEU A 28 19.93 -20.43 -3.96
N GLY A 29 19.03 -20.02 -4.86
CA GLY A 29 19.07 -20.39 -6.27
C GLY A 29 20.31 -19.88 -7.00
N ALA A 30 20.70 -18.62 -6.75
CA ALA A 30 21.93 -18.07 -7.31
C ALA A 30 23.18 -18.79 -6.79
N THR A 31 23.16 -19.20 -5.52
CA THR A 31 24.25 -19.95 -4.89
C THR A 31 24.40 -21.34 -5.51
N LEU A 32 23.29 -22.06 -5.73
CA LEU A 32 23.27 -23.36 -6.40
C LEU A 32 23.73 -23.26 -7.85
N LEU A 33 23.30 -22.22 -8.58
CA LEU A 33 23.73 -21.98 -9.96
C LEU A 33 25.24 -21.69 -10.02
N LEU A 34 25.77 -20.91 -9.08
CA LEU A 34 27.20 -20.64 -8.99
C LEU A 34 27.99 -21.90 -8.66
N PHE A 35 27.51 -22.74 -7.73
CA PHE A 35 28.15 -24.01 -7.40
C PHE A 35 28.13 -25.01 -8.56
N ALA A 36 26.97 -25.21 -9.19
CA ALA A 36 26.83 -26.08 -10.36
C ALA A 36 27.68 -25.57 -11.54
N GLY A 37 27.72 -24.25 -11.75
CA GLY A 37 28.57 -23.60 -12.74
C GLY A 37 30.06 -23.83 -12.45
N LEU A 38 30.48 -23.73 -11.19
CA LEU A 38 31.86 -24.02 -10.79
C LEU A 38 32.24 -25.48 -11.04
N VAL A 39 31.36 -26.43 -10.69
CA VAL A 39 31.56 -27.86 -11.00
C VAL A 39 31.69 -28.07 -12.51
N ALA A 40 30.83 -27.44 -13.31
CA ALA A 40 30.90 -27.53 -14.76
C ALA A 40 32.20 -26.93 -15.33
N VAL A 41 32.71 -25.83 -14.77
CA VAL A 41 34.03 -25.26 -15.12
C VAL A 41 35.14 -26.25 -14.79
N VAL A 42 35.13 -26.88 -13.61
CA VAL A 42 36.12 -27.89 -13.24
C VAL A 42 36.07 -29.09 -14.20
N LEU A 43 34.88 -29.60 -14.53
CA LEU A 43 34.74 -30.68 -15.50
C LEU A 43 35.22 -30.27 -16.90
N ALA A 44 34.97 -29.03 -17.32
CA ALA A 44 35.46 -28.50 -18.59
C ALA A 44 37.00 -28.43 -18.63
N THR A 45 37.68 -28.21 -17.50
CA THR A 45 39.16 -28.21 -17.46
C THR A 45 39.77 -29.56 -17.83
N LEU A 46 39.03 -30.67 -17.62
CA LEU A 46 39.46 -32.01 -18.00
C LEU A 46 39.43 -32.24 -19.52
N VAL A 47 38.63 -31.45 -20.25
CA VAL A 47 38.49 -31.56 -21.71
C VAL A 47 39.37 -30.53 -22.42
N SER A 48 39.30 -29.27 -22.00
CA SER A 48 40.09 -28.16 -22.58
C SER A 48 40.14 -26.97 -21.64
N THR A 49 41.34 -26.44 -21.40
CA THR A 49 41.55 -25.24 -20.59
C THR A 49 40.87 -24.01 -21.19
N TRP A 50 40.85 -23.88 -22.52
CA TRP A 50 40.17 -22.78 -23.22
C TRP A 50 38.65 -22.87 -23.08
N ALA A 51 38.07 -24.07 -23.13
CA ALA A 51 36.64 -24.27 -22.91
C ALA A 51 36.24 -23.92 -21.46
N ALA A 52 37.06 -24.33 -20.48
CA ALA A 52 36.85 -23.98 -19.09
C ALA A 52 36.94 -22.48 -18.83
N LEU A 53 37.91 -21.79 -19.46
CA LEU A 53 38.09 -20.34 -19.32
C LEU A 53 36.92 -19.56 -19.94
N GLY A 54 36.43 -20.00 -21.10
CA GLY A 54 35.20 -19.47 -21.70
C GLY A 54 33.97 -19.68 -20.82
N LEU A 55 33.80 -20.88 -20.26
CA LEU A 55 32.68 -21.18 -19.35
C LEU A 55 32.78 -20.39 -18.04
N ALA A 56 33.98 -20.22 -17.48
CA ALA A 56 34.20 -19.42 -16.29
C ALA A 56 33.89 -17.94 -16.55
N LEU A 57 34.31 -17.40 -17.69
CA LEU A 57 34.01 -16.02 -18.08
C LEU A 57 32.51 -15.80 -18.27
N THR A 58 31.82 -16.71 -18.97
CA THR A 58 30.35 -16.63 -19.15
C THR A 58 29.61 -16.73 -17.83
N LEU A 59 30.01 -17.63 -16.93
CA LEU A 59 29.43 -17.74 -15.59
C LEU A 59 29.68 -16.48 -14.76
N ALA A 60 30.89 -15.91 -14.81
CA ALA A 60 31.23 -14.67 -14.12
C ALA A 60 30.40 -13.49 -14.64
N VAL A 61 30.26 -13.35 -15.97
CA VAL A 61 29.43 -12.30 -16.60
C VAL A 61 27.94 -12.48 -16.27
N LEU A 62 27.43 -13.71 -16.21
CA LEU A 62 26.05 -14.00 -15.86
C LEU A 62 25.74 -13.70 -14.38
N THR A 63 26.69 -13.99 -13.49
CA THR A 63 26.50 -13.87 -12.03
C THR A 63 26.90 -12.49 -11.47
N ALA A 64 27.81 -11.75 -12.11
CA ALA A 64 28.23 -10.43 -11.66
C ALA A 64 27.06 -9.42 -11.47
N PRO A 65 26.04 -9.36 -12.36
CA PRO A 65 24.87 -8.50 -12.17
C PRO A 65 24.02 -8.84 -10.93
N LEU A 66 24.15 -10.05 -10.37
CA LEU A 66 23.46 -10.47 -9.14
C LEU A 66 24.19 -10.03 -7.89
N ALA A 67 25.51 -9.85 -7.96
CA ALA A 67 26.34 -9.42 -6.85
C ALA A 67 26.24 -7.91 -6.59
N VAL A 68 26.10 -7.11 -7.64
CA VAL A 68 25.97 -5.65 -7.51
C VAL A 68 24.55 -5.29 -7.09
N ARG A 69 24.44 -4.73 -5.88
CA ARG A 69 23.18 -4.25 -5.30
C ARG A 69 23.17 -2.73 -5.21
N ASP A 70 22.06 -2.15 -5.60
CA ASP A 70 21.75 -0.74 -5.39
C ASP A 70 21.48 -0.45 -3.90
N ARG A 71 21.44 0.84 -3.51
CA ARG A 71 21.09 1.31 -2.16
C ARG A 71 19.75 0.74 -1.65
N HIS A 72 18.85 0.37 -2.57
CA HIS A 72 17.54 -0.23 -2.27
C HIS A 72 17.55 -1.78 -2.24
N GLY A 73 18.72 -2.41 -2.34
CA GLY A 73 18.89 -3.87 -2.35
C GLY A 73 18.37 -4.56 -3.63
N ARG A 74 18.28 -3.82 -4.75
CA ARG A 74 17.90 -4.37 -6.06
C ARG A 74 19.16 -4.73 -6.86
N THR A 75 19.13 -5.87 -7.53
CA THR A 75 20.24 -6.31 -8.40
C THR A 75 20.18 -5.63 -9.78
N LEU A 76 21.31 -5.58 -10.49
CA LEU A 76 21.34 -5.07 -11.86
C LEU A 76 20.44 -5.90 -12.79
N MET A 77 20.36 -7.21 -12.58
CA MET A 77 19.45 -8.09 -13.32
C MET A 77 17.97 -7.68 -13.14
N GLN A 78 17.56 -7.36 -11.91
CA GLN A 78 16.20 -6.87 -11.64
C GLN A 78 15.93 -5.53 -12.34
N ARG A 79 16.91 -4.62 -12.40
CA ARG A 79 16.77 -3.35 -13.15
C ARG A 79 16.64 -3.59 -14.66
N GLY A 80 17.43 -4.52 -15.21
CA GLY A 80 17.35 -4.93 -16.60
C GLY A 80 15.99 -5.55 -16.94
N ALA A 81 15.46 -6.41 -16.07
CA ALA A 81 14.15 -7.03 -16.23
C ALA A 81 13.01 -5.99 -16.27
N VAL A 82 13.06 -4.97 -15.40
CA VAL A 82 12.09 -3.87 -15.42
C VAL A 82 12.19 -3.09 -16.72
N ARG A 83 13.40 -2.80 -17.21
CA ARG A 83 13.60 -2.10 -18.49
C ARG A 83 13.08 -2.90 -19.68
N LEU A 84 13.29 -4.22 -19.69
CA LEU A 84 12.79 -5.11 -20.73
C LEU A 84 11.26 -5.22 -20.69
N ALA A 85 10.68 -5.36 -19.49
CA ALA A 85 9.24 -5.37 -19.31
C ALA A 85 8.61 -4.06 -19.81
N TRP A 86 9.19 -2.92 -19.44
CA TRP A 86 8.78 -1.61 -19.94
C TRP A 86 8.86 -1.51 -21.46
N TRP A 87 9.98 -1.93 -22.06
CA TRP A 87 10.13 -1.93 -23.51
C TRP A 87 9.00 -2.72 -24.18
N ARG A 88 8.69 -3.93 -23.68
CA ARG A 88 7.57 -4.75 -24.18
C ARG A 88 6.20 -4.08 -24.00
N THR A 89 5.97 -3.43 -22.85
CA THR A 89 4.72 -2.68 -22.59
C THR A 89 4.58 -1.49 -23.54
N THR A 90 5.67 -0.77 -23.80
CA THR A 90 5.66 0.36 -24.73
C THR A 90 5.49 -0.07 -26.18
N SER A 91 6.19 -1.13 -26.61
CA SER A 91 6.10 -1.63 -27.99
C SER A 91 4.74 -2.23 -28.33
N SER A 92 4.04 -2.77 -27.34
CA SER A 92 2.67 -3.30 -27.51
C SER A 92 1.58 -2.24 -27.34
N GLY A 93 1.94 -1.00 -26.99
CA GLY A 93 0.96 0.06 -26.71
C GLY A 93 0.21 -0.09 -25.38
N GLY A 94 0.58 -1.06 -24.52
CA GLY A 94 -0.09 -1.34 -23.25
C GLY A 94 0.01 -0.22 -22.20
N HIS A 95 0.92 0.74 -22.41
CA HIS A 95 1.05 1.97 -21.62
C HIS A 95 -0.03 3.02 -21.91
N LEU A 96 -0.83 2.84 -22.98
CA LEU A 96 -1.91 3.74 -23.36
C LEU A 96 -3.26 3.12 -22.99
N TYR A 97 -4.09 3.91 -22.33
CA TYR A 97 -5.47 3.56 -21.99
C TYR A 97 -6.43 4.64 -22.48
N ARG A 98 -7.49 4.24 -23.18
CA ARG A 98 -8.59 5.10 -23.63
C ARG A 98 -9.90 4.37 -23.34
N SER A 99 -10.86 5.09 -22.77
CA SER A 99 -12.19 4.58 -22.46
C SER A 99 -13.27 5.30 -23.26
N GLY A 100 -14.54 4.97 -23.00
CA GLY A 100 -15.67 5.53 -23.74
C GLY A 100 -15.74 5.04 -25.20
N PRO A 101 -16.41 5.79 -26.10
CA PRO A 101 -16.60 5.42 -27.51
C PRO A 101 -15.30 5.26 -28.32
N LEU A 102 -14.21 5.86 -27.84
CA LEU A 102 -12.88 5.76 -28.45
C LEU A 102 -12.03 4.63 -27.84
N GLY A 103 -12.55 3.97 -26.79
CA GLY A 103 -11.88 2.91 -26.06
C GLY A 103 -12.17 1.51 -26.60
N ARG A 104 -11.40 0.53 -26.11
CA ARG A 104 -11.63 -0.90 -26.39
C ARG A 104 -12.64 -1.56 -25.44
N ALA A 105 -13.09 -0.83 -24.41
CA ALA A 105 -14.11 -1.30 -23.49
C ALA A 105 -15.50 -1.30 -24.16
N GLY A 106 -16.44 -2.08 -23.61
CA GLY A 106 -17.82 -2.10 -24.08
C GLY A 106 -18.42 -0.69 -24.15
N TYR A 107 -19.25 -0.45 -25.18
CA TYR A 107 -19.75 0.86 -25.60
C TYR A 107 -19.95 1.87 -24.45
N GLY A 108 -19.19 2.97 -24.49
CA GLY A 108 -19.44 4.17 -23.67
C GLY A 108 -18.98 4.14 -22.21
N THR A 109 -18.39 3.05 -21.72
CA THR A 109 -17.99 2.96 -20.29
C THR A 109 -16.58 3.49 -20.01
N CYS A 110 -16.38 4.07 -18.82
CA CYS A 110 -15.10 4.56 -18.30
C CYS A 110 -14.55 3.60 -17.23
N LYS A 111 -14.36 2.33 -17.61
CA LYS A 111 -13.88 1.29 -16.67
C LYS A 111 -12.48 1.59 -16.15
N LEU A 112 -12.08 0.89 -15.10
CA LEU A 112 -10.73 1.01 -14.56
C LEU A 112 -9.66 0.46 -15.53
N PRO A 113 -8.43 1.01 -15.52
CA PRO A 113 -7.34 0.51 -16.35
C PRO A 113 -6.54 -0.60 -15.66
N GLY A 114 -5.69 -1.28 -16.44
CA GLY A 114 -4.62 -2.15 -15.93
C GLY A 114 -5.12 -3.28 -15.03
N LEU A 115 -4.53 -3.40 -13.83
CA LEU A 115 -4.81 -4.49 -12.88
C LEU A 115 -6.27 -4.54 -12.41
N ALA A 116 -6.97 -3.39 -12.46
CA ALA A 116 -8.36 -3.27 -12.03
C ALA A 116 -9.35 -3.35 -13.21
N ALA A 117 -8.90 -3.56 -14.45
CA ALA A 117 -9.78 -3.52 -15.63
C ALA A 117 -10.90 -4.57 -15.65
N GLY A 118 -10.64 -5.74 -15.08
CA GLY A 118 -11.64 -6.79 -14.93
C GLY A 118 -12.46 -6.70 -13.64
N SER A 119 -12.28 -5.66 -12.83
CA SER A 119 -12.97 -5.56 -11.54
C SER A 119 -14.46 -5.27 -11.72
N THR A 120 -15.27 -5.87 -10.88
CA THR A 120 -16.71 -5.62 -10.78
C THR A 120 -17.07 -5.20 -9.36
N LEU A 121 -18.19 -4.50 -9.22
CA LEU A 121 -18.69 -4.04 -7.93
C LEU A 121 -20.09 -4.58 -7.71
N THR A 122 -20.31 -5.19 -6.55
CA THR A 122 -21.62 -5.69 -6.12
C THR A 122 -21.94 -5.10 -4.76
N GLU A 123 -23.19 -4.71 -4.53
CA GLU A 123 -23.65 -4.17 -3.26
C GLU A 123 -24.43 -5.24 -2.47
N ALA A 124 -24.24 -5.25 -1.16
CA ALA A 124 -24.90 -6.16 -0.23
C ALA A 124 -25.19 -5.45 1.10
N GLN A 125 -25.88 -6.12 2.01
CA GLN A 125 -26.17 -5.60 3.35
C GLN A 125 -25.48 -6.45 4.41
N ASP A 126 -24.92 -5.79 5.42
CA ASP A 126 -24.26 -6.46 6.54
C ASP A 126 -25.29 -6.96 7.58
N GLY A 127 -24.80 -7.60 8.65
CA GLY A 127 -25.66 -8.09 9.73
C GLY A 127 -26.48 -7.02 10.48
N TYR A 128 -26.19 -5.73 10.28
CA TYR A 128 -26.92 -4.59 10.83
C TYR A 128 -27.78 -3.87 9.77
N GLY A 129 -27.88 -4.41 8.56
CA GLY A 129 -28.62 -3.80 7.45
C GLY A 129 -27.91 -2.63 6.80
N ARG A 130 -26.62 -2.40 7.10
CA ARG A 130 -25.83 -1.32 6.47
C ARG A 130 -25.41 -1.76 5.06
N PRO A 131 -25.64 -0.95 4.02
CA PRO A 131 -25.17 -1.25 2.68
C PRO A 131 -23.63 -1.23 2.65
N PHE A 132 -23.04 -2.15 1.90
CA PHE A 132 -21.60 -2.18 1.65
C PHE A 132 -21.30 -2.73 0.26
N ALA A 133 -20.23 -2.23 -0.34
CA ALA A 133 -19.76 -2.68 -1.63
C ALA A 133 -18.66 -3.75 -1.53
N VAL A 134 -18.70 -4.70 -2.45
CA VAL A 134 -17.68 -5.74 -2.64
C VAL A 134 -17.07 -5.59 -4.03
N ILE A 135 -15.80 -5.22 -4.08
CA ILE A 135 -15.01 -5.24 -5.31
C ILE A 135 -14.57 -6.68 -5.56
N THR A 136 -14.91 -7.23 -6.72
CA THR A 136 -14.45 -8.55 -7.15
C THR A 136 -13.42 -8.41 -8.25
N ILE A 137 -12.28 -9.09 -8.11
CA ILE A 137 -11.23 -9.17 -9.12
C ILE A 137 -11.17 -10.62 -9.63
N PRO A 138 -11.74 -10.91 -10.81
CA PRO A 138 -11.88 -12.28 -11.30
C PRO A 138 -10.54 -13.00 -11.52
N SER A 139 -9.51 -12.27 -11.96
CA SER A 139 -8.18 -12.80 -12.29
C SER A 139 -7.47 -13.44 -11.10
N THR A 140 -7.68 -12.91 -9.89
CA THR A 140 -7.13 -13.46 -8.64
C THR A 140 -8.19 -14.19 -7.80
N GLY A 141 -9.49 -13.99 -8.08
CA GLY A 141 -10.58 -14.46 -7.23
C GLY A 141 -10.58 -13.78 -5.87
N HIS A 142 -10.26 -12.48 -5.86
CA HIS A 142 -10.26 -11.67 -4.65
C HIS A 142 -11.52 -10.82 -4.55
N HIS A 143 -12.01 -10.68 -3.33
CA HIS A 143 -13.19 -9.92 -2.98
C HIS A 143 -12.81 -8.93 -1.88
N THR A 144 -12.93 -7.64 -2.14
CA THR A 144 -12.50 -6.58 -1.22
C THR A 144 -13.70 -5.77 -0.76
N VAL A 145 -13.80 -5.55 0.54
CA VAL A 145 -14.70 -4.54 1.14
C VAL A 145 -13.88 -3.33 1.58
N VAL A 146 -14.45 -2.14 1.50
CA VAL A 146 -13.80 -0.89 1.90
C VAL A 146 -14.61 -0.24 3.02
N ILE A 147 -13.91 0.24 4.04
CA ILE A 147 -14.46 0.90 5.22
C ILE A 147 -13.90 2.33 5.21
N SER A 148 -14.78 3.32 5.25
CA SER A 148 -14.43 4.72 5.49
C SER A 148 -14.21 4.92 6.98
N CYS A 149 -13.17 5.67 7.34
CA CYS A 149 -12.79 5.95 8.71
C CYS A 149 -12.60 7.46 8.90
N ASP A 150 -13.30 8.02 9.88
CA ASP A 150 -13.12 9.41 10.32
C ASP A 150 -12.10 9.45 11.45
N ALA A 151 -10.81 9.32 11.11
CA ALA A 151 -9.75 9.23 12.11
C ALA A 151 -9.66 10.50 12.97
N ASP A 152 -9.67 10.33 14.30
CA ASP A 152 -9.75 11.41 15.29
C ASP A 152 -8.51 12.33 15.30
N GLY A 153 -7.41 11.87 14.70
CA GLY A 153 -6.11 12.54 14.76
C GLY A 153 -5.47 12.42 16.16
N ALA A 154 -4.28 13.01 16.32
CA ALA A 154 -3.52 12.96 17.57
C ALA A 154 -3.27 14.37 18.16
N ALA A 155 -3.93 15.40 17.62
CA ALA A 155 -3.78 16.77 18.11
C ALA A 155 -4.57 16.95 19.41
N LEU A 156 -3.93 17.51 20.44
CA LEU A 156 -4.53 17.76 21.76
C LEU A 156 -5.04 16.48 22.47
N VAL A 157 -4.44 15.32 22.16
CA VAL A 157 -4.73 14.04 22.80
C VAL A 157 -3.57 13.67 23.73
N ASP A 158 -3.89 13.14 24.92
CA ASP A 158 -2.90 12.66 25.87
C ASP A 158 -2.11 11.46 25.33
N GLU A 159 -0.81 11.40 25.65
CA GLU A 159 0.09 10.32 25.18
C GLU A 159 -0.42 8.92 25.56
N GLN A 160 -1.00 8.78 26.75
CA GLN A 160 -1.58 7.51 27.21
C GLN A 160 -2.76 7.04 26.34
N GLN A 161 -3.56 7.98 25.81
CA GLN A 161 -4.66 7.65 24.91
C GLN A 161 -4.12 7.22 23.55
N VAL A 162 -3.08 7.90 23.04
CA VAL A 162 -2.38 7.49 21.81
C VAL A 162 -1.80 6.08 21.96
N ASP A 163 -1.15 5.77 23.08
CA ASP A 163 -0.62 4.45 23.36
C ASP A 163 -1.72 3.37 23.39
N THR A 164 -2.88 3.70 23.94
CA THR A 164 -4.05 2.82 23.97
C THR A 164 -4.58 2.55 22.57
N TRP A 165 -4.70 3.59 21.73
CA TRP A 165 -5.10 3.44 20.33
C TRP A 165 -4.12 2.59 19.53
N VAL A 166 -2.81 2.81 19.68
CA VAL A 166 -1.78 2.00 18.99
C VAL A 166 -1.82 0.55 19.48
N ALA A 167 -2.06 0.30 20.77
CA ALA A 167 -2.23 -1.05 21.30
C ALA A 167 -3.47 -1.75 20.70
N HIS A 168 -4.61 -1.06 20.62
CA HIS A 168 -5.81 -1.59 19.97
C HIS A 168 -5.61 -1.81 18.47
N TRP A 169 -4.88 -0.93 17.78
CA TRP A 169 -4.49 -1.12 16.38
C TRP A 169 -3.66 -2.39 16.18
N GLY A 170 -2.65 -2.61 17.02
CA GLY A 170 -1.84 -3.82 17.02
C GLY A 170 -2.67 -5.09 17.27
N GLN A 171 -3.62 -5.03 18.20
CA GLN A 171 -4.54 -6.13 18.46
C GLN A 171 -5.46 -6.38 17.27
N TRP A 172 -6.03 -5.33 16.67
CA TRP A 172 -6.89 -5.44 15.50
C TRP A 172 -6.14 -6.10 14.32
N LEU A 173 -4.92 -5.65 14.01
CA LEU A 173 -4.06 -6.28 13.00
C LEU A 173 -3.76 -7.76 13.31
N SER A 174 -3.57 -8.12 14.58
CA SER A 174 -3.39 -9.52 15.00
C SER A 174 -4.64 -10.37 14.72
N THR A 175 -5.85 -9.83 14.94
CA THR A 175 -7.11 -10.54 14.63
C THR A 175 -7.28 -10.83 13.15
N LEU A 176 -6.74 -9.98 12.26
CA LEU A 176 -6.76 -10.21 10.81
C LEU A 176 -6.04 -11.51 10.40
N GLY A 177 -5.00 -11.93 11.13
CA GLY A 177 -4.32 -13.21 10.87
C GLY A 177 -5.15 -14.43 11.24
N ALA A 178 -6.19 -14.25 12.05
CA ALA A 178 -7.15 -15.29 12.42
C ALA A 178 -8.46 -15.20 11.62
N GLU A 179 -8.59 -14.21 10.72
CA GLU A 179 -9.78 -13.97 9.92
C GLU A 179 -9.86 -14.97 8.73
N PRO A 180 -10.74 -15.99 8.76
CA PRO A 180 -10.91 -16.94 7.66
C PRO A 180 -11.02 -16.30 6.28
N GLY A 181 -10.03 -16.58 5.44
CA GLY A 181 -10.02 -16.19 4.04
C GLY A 181 -9.53 -14.78 3.75
N LEU A 182 -9.21 -13.97 4.77
CA LEU A 182 -8.54 -12.70 4.56
C LEU A 182 -7.09 -12.94 4.10
N VAL A 183 -6.68 -12.26 3.03
CA VAL A 183 -5.33 -12.40 2.44
C VAL A 183 -4.52 -11.10 2.47
N ALA A 184 -5.19 -9.96 2.55
CA ALA A 184 -4.56 -8.66 2.65
C ALA A 184 -5.50 -7.65 3.32
N ALA A 185 -4.89 -6.62 3.89
CA ALA A 185 -5.56 -5.40 4.28
C ALA A 185 -4.76 -4.20 3.77
N SER A 186 -5.39 -3.05 3.57
CA SER A 186 -4.66 -1.82 3.27
C SER A 186 -5.32 -0.63 3.94
N VAL A 187 -4.50 0.33 4.37
CA VAL A 187 -4.95 1.59 4.95
C VAL A 187 -4.47 2.69 4.05
N THR A 188 -5.40 3.41 3.46
CA THR A 188 -5.16 4.51 2.53
C THR A 188 -5.51 5.81 3.21
N VAL A 189 -4.52 6.67 3.46
CA VAL A 189 -4.72 8.04 3.94
C VAL A 189 -4.51 8.96 2.75
N GLU A 190 -5.57 9.65 2.33
CA GLU A 190 -5.53 10.59 1.23
C GLU A 190 -5.73 12.00 1.75
N THR A 191 -4.87 12.92 1.30
CA THR A 191 -4.89 14.33 1.66
C THR A 191 -4.96 15.19 0.40
N ALA A 192 -5.86 16.16 0.41
CA ALA A 192 -6.04 17.13 -0.66
C ALA A 192 -6.46 18.49 -0.07
N PRO A 193 -6.24 19.61 -0.78
CA PRO A 193 -6.85 20.88 -0.44
C PRO A 193 -8.37 20.73 -0.32
N ASP A 194 -8.94 21.43 0.64
CA ASP A 194 -10.38 21.52 0.79
C ASP A 194 -10.99 22.31 -0.38
N THR A 195 -12.10 21.81 -0.93
CA THR A 195 -12.82 22.49 -2.02
C THR A 195 -13.58 23.70 -1.50
N GLY A 196 -13.82 23.78 -0.17
CA GLY A 196 -14.63 24.79 0.48
C GLY A 196 -16.14 24.56 0.36
N VAL A 197 -16.57 23.59 -0.45
CA VAL A 197 -17.99 23.29 -0.70
C VAL A 197 -18.68 22.81 0.58
N ARG A 198 -18.07 21.90 1.34
CA ARG A 198 -18.59 21.44 2.63
C ARG A 198 -18.82 22.56 3.63
N LEU A 199 -17.87 23.49 3.78
CA LEU A 199 -18.04 24.62 4.70
C LEU A 199 -19.17 25.54 4.25
N GLN A 200 -19.30 25.79 2.94
CA GLN A 200 -20.42 26.54 2.37
C GLN A 200 -21.75 25.87 2.66
N GLN A 201 -21.84 24.56 2.48
CA GLN A 201 -23.04 23.78 2.76
C GLN A 201 -23.37 23.75 4.25
N GLU A 202 -22.39 23.56 5.13
CA GLU A 202 -22.60 23.56 6.59
C GLU A 202 -23.14 24.90 7.07
N ILE A 203 -22.59 26.02 6.55
CA ILE A 203 -23.09 27.36 6.86
C ILE A 203 -24.51 27.54 6.31
N ALA A 204 -24.78 27.14 5.07
CA ALA A 204 -26.10 27.28 4.45
C ALA A 204 -27.17 26.43 5.17
N ALA A 205 -26.83 25.22 5.61
CA ALA A 205 -27.75 24.31 6.30
C ALA A 205 -28.09 24.76 7.72
N ASN A 206 -27.16 25.44 8.40
CA ASN A 206 -27.36 25.97 9.75
C ASN A 206 -27.72 27.47 9.76
N ALA A 207 -27.87 28.10 8.59
CA ALA A 207 -28.31 29.48 8.49
C ALA A 207 -29.79 29.60 8.88
N VAL A 208 -30.10 30.62 9.67
CA VAL A 208 -31.46 30.95 10.11
C VAL A 208 -31.81 32.35 9.62
N ASP A 209 -33.07 32.54 9.24
CA ASP A 209 -33.55 33.79 8.61
C ASP A 209 -33.45 35.02 9.55
N ASP A 210 -33.44 34.80 10.88
CA ASP A 210 -33.35 35.84 11.91
C ASP A 210 -31.91 36.04 12.44
N ALA A 211 -30.90 35.47 11.78
CA ALA A 211 -29.51 35.60 12.20
C ALA A 211 -29.05 37.07 12.19
N PRO A 212 -28.38 37.57 13.25
CA PRO A 212 -27.86 38.93 13.30
C PRO A 212 -26.93 39.25 12.12
N ASP A 213 -27.06 40.45 11.54
CA ASP A 213 -26.31 40.88 10.34
C ASP A 213 -24.79 40.71 10.48
N LEU A 214 -24.25 40.97 11.68
CA LEU A 214 -22.82 40.81 11.97
C LEU A 214 -22.37 39.34 11.86
N ALA A 215 -23.17 38.39 12.35
CA ALA A 215 -22.85 36.97 12.29
C ALA A 215 -22.89 36.47 10.84
N SER A 216 -23.91 36.88 10.08
CA SER A 216 -24.04 36.57 8.65
C SER A 216 -22.93 37.20 7.80
N ALA A 217 -22.49 38.41 8.15
CA ALA A 217 -21.35 39.06 7.50
C ALA A 217 -20.04 38.34 7.79
N MET A 218 -19.80 37.98 9.06
CA MET A 218 -18.61 37.22 9.48
C MET A 218 -18.54 35.86 8.78
N LEU A 219 -19.64 35.10 8.73
CA LEU A 219 -19.65 33.79 8.05
C LEU A 219 -19.40 33.91 6.53
N ARG A 220 -19.93 34.95 5.88
CA ARG A 220 -19.62 35.23 4.47
C ARG A 220 -18.16 35.63 4.25
N GLU A 221 -17.59 36.40 5.16
CA GLU A 221 -16.16 36.77 5.10
C GLU A 221 -15.26 35.56 5.33
N VAL A 222 -15.59 34.70 6.29
CA VAL A 222 -14.93 33.41 6.49
C VAL A 222 -14.97 32.61 5.20
N LEU A 223 -16.14 32.43 4.56
CA LEU A 223 -16.23 31.70 3.29
C LEU A 223 -15.39 32.30 2.16
N ALA A 224 -15.25 33.62 2.09
CA ALA A 224 -14.41 34.28 1.11
C ALA A 224 -12.91 34.12 1.41
N ALA A 225 -12.52 34.03 2.69
CA ALA A 225 -11.13 33.97 3.14
C ALA A 225 -10.58 32.54 3.33
N TYR A 226 -11.43 31.57 3.69
CA TYR A 226 -11.06 30.19 4.03
C TYR A 226 -10.71 29.21 2.87
N PRO A 227 -10.85 29.49 1.56
CA PRO A 227 -10.50 28.50 0.53
C PRO A 227 -9.00 28.13 0.46
N ALA A 228 -8.11 28.86 1.16
CA ALA A 228 -6.66 28.77 0.96
C ALA A 228 -5.90 27.97 2.04
N GLY A 229 -6.56 27.33 3.02
CA GLY A 229 -5.86 26.85 4.22
C GLY A 229 -6.23 25.47 4.79
N SER A 230 -7.43 24.94 4.57
CA SER A 230 -7.82 23.62 5.10
C SER A 230 -7.48 22.50 4.11
N ALA A 231 -7.21 21.32 4.67
CA ALA A 231 -7.02 20.12 3.88
C ALA A 231 -8.00 19.05 4.33
N GLN A 232 -8.60 18.38 3.36
CA GLN A 232 -9.40 17.20 3.60
C GLN A 232 -8.48 15.99 3.76
N ILE A 233 -8.67 15.25 4.84
CA ILE A 233 -8.01 13.97 5.08
C ILE A 233 -9.09 12.89 5.05
N ALA A 234 -8.96 11.93 4.14
CA ALA A 234 -9.86 10.78 4.05
C ALA A 234 -9.08 9.49 4.34
N THR A 235 -9.53 8.72 5.32
CA THR A 235 -8.92 7.43 5.68
C THR A 235 -9.82 6.30 5.24
N ARG A 236 -9.27 5.32 4.51
CA ARG A 236 -10.00 4.16 4.02
C ARG A 236 -9.25 2.88 4.32
N VAL A 237 -9.96 1.89 4.87
CA VAL A 237 -9.42 0.56 5.16
C VAL A 237 -10.05 -0.45 4.22
N ALA A 238 -9.26 -1.07 3.36
CA ALA A 238 -9.72 -2.12 2.47
C ALA A 238 -9.29 -3.50 2.99
N LEU A 239 -10.24 -4.44 3.06
CA LEU A 239 -10.04 -5.82 3.53
C LEU A 239 -10.29 -6.78 2.38
N THR A 240 -9.28 -7.56 2.00
CA THR A 240 -9.32 -8.44 0.83
C THR A 240 -9.39 -9.91 1.23
N TYR A 241 -10.42 -10.59 0.74
CA TYR A 241 -10.68 -12.00 0.95
C TYR A 241 -10.42 -12.82 -0.31
N SER A 242 -9.92 -14.04 -0.14
CA SER A 242 -9.77 -15.00 -1.22
C SER A 242 -11.01 -15.90 -1.33
N GLY A 243 -11.69 -15.80 -2.47
CA GLY A 243 -12.76 -16.70 -2.90
C GLY A 243 -12.23 -17.94 -3.65
N ALA A 244 -10.91 -18.11 -3.76
CA ALA A 244 -10.30 -19.23 -4.46
C ALA A 244 -10.72 -20.58 -3.86
N ALA A 245 -10.84 -21.59 -4.72
CA ALA A 245 -11.19 -22.96 -4.31
C ALA A 245 -10.18 -23.49 -3.27
N ARG A 246 -10.69 -24.17 -2.25
CA ARG A 246 -9.88 -24.82 -1.21
C ARG A 246 -10.08 -26.34 -1.30
N PRO A 247 -9.14 -27.16 -0.80
CA PRO A 247 -9.37 -28.60 -0.71
C PRO A 247 -10.69 -28.88 0.03
N GLY A 248 -11.65 -29.49 -0.66
CA GLY A 248 -12.97 -29.81 -0.12
C GLY A 248 -14.04 -28.70 -0.22
N SER A 249 -13.74 -27.51 -0.78
CA SER A 249 -14.77 -26.50 -1.07
C SER A 249 -14.59 -25.85 -2.46
N PRO A 250 -15.66 -25.72 -3.26
CA PRO A 250 -15.58 -25.03 -4.55
C PRO A 250 -15.20 -23.55 -4.38
N ARG A 251 -14.85 -22.91 -5.50
CA ARG A 251 -14.67 -21.46 -5.58
C ARG A 251 -15.99 -20.79 -5.18
N ARG A 252 -15.93 -19.80 -4.29
CA ARG A 252 -17.12 -19.05 -3.85
C ARG A 252 -17.50 -18.00 -4.87
N SER A 253 -18.80 -17.78 -5.07
CA SER A 253 -19.29 -16.70 -5.92
C SER A 253 -19.12 -15.34 -5.23
N ALA A 254 -19.36 -14.25 -5.97
CA ALA A 254 -19.34 -12.91 -5.37
C ALA A 254 -20.44 -12.75 -4.32
N GLU A 255 -21.62 -13.34 -4.55
CA GLU A 255 -22.76 -13.32 -3.64
C GLU A 255 -22.46 -14.11 -2.35
N ASP A 256 -21.88 -15.31 -2.47
CA ASP A 256 -21.45 -16.11 -1.31
C ASP A 256 -20.43 -15.34 -0.46
N MET A 257 -19.50 -14.66 -1.12
CA MET A 257 -18.48 -13.84 -0.46
C MET A 257 -19.08 -12.60 0.17
N ALA A 258 -20.08 -11.97 -0.44
CA ALA A 258 -20.80 -10.85 0.14
C ALA A 258 -21.52 -11.29 1.44
N VAL A 259 -22.23 -12.41 1.44
CA VAL A 259 -22.85 -12.95 2.67
C VAL A 259 -21.78 -13.25 3.72
N HIS A 260 -20.68 -13.92 3.34
CA HIS A 260 -19.60 -14.25 4.25
C HIS A 260 -18.99 -13.01 4.91
N ILE A 261 -18.67 -11.98 4.13
CA ILE A 261 -18.09 -10.72 4.61
C ILE A 261 -19.11 -9.94 5.45
N GLY A 262 -20.37 -9.86 4.99
CA GLY A 262 -21.44 -9.10 5.65
C GLY A 262 -21.73 -9.58 7.08
N THR A 263 -21.60 -10.87 7.35
CA THR A 263 -21.76 -11.42 8.73
C THR A 263 -20.61 -11.03 9.68
N ARG A 264 -19.45 -10.62 9.15
CA ARG A 264 -18.21 -10.37 9.90
C ARG A 264 -17.89 -8.89 10.04
N LEU A 265 -18.37 -8.10 9.08
CA LEU A 265 -18.12 -6.66 8.96
C LEU A 265 -18.51 -5.85 10.21
N PRO A 266 -19.62 -6.15 10.92
CA PRO A 266 -19.91 -5.52 12.21
C PRO A 266 -18.80 -5.64 13.25
N GLY A 267 -18.23 -6.83 13.44
CA GLY A 267 -17.14 -7.05 14.39
C GLY A 267 -15.85 -6.34 13.99
N LEU A 268 -15.56 -6.31 12.69
CA LEU A 268 -14.37 -5.64 12.14
C LEU A 268 -14.46 -4.11 12.28
N THR A 269 -15.63 -3.54 11.99
CA THR A 269 -15.90 -2.09 12.14
C THR A 269 -15.88 -1.66 13.61
N ALA A 270 -16.52 -2.43 14.50
CA ALA A 270 -16.46 -2.16 15.94
C ALA A 270 -15.04 -2.22 16.50
N GLY A 271 -14.23 -3.18 16.05
CA GLY A 271 -12.82 -3.27 16.43
C GLY A 271 -11.99 -2.08 15.96
N LEU A 272 -12.24 -1.58 14.73
CA LEU A 272 -11.55 -0.42 14.17
C LEU A 272 -11.80 0.86 14.97
N SER A 273 -13.04 1.09 15.41
CA SER A 273 -13.37 2.31 16.16
C SER A 273 -12.63 2.46 17.49
N MET A 274 -12.05 1.38 18.03
CA MET A 274 -11.22 1.42 19.25
C MET A 274 -9.76 1.83 18.99
N THR A 275 -9.35 1.94 17.73
CA THR A 275 -7.93 2.11 17.32
C THR A 275 -7.53 3.57 17.05
N GLY A 276 -8.43 4.53 17.28
CA GLY A 276 -8.27 5.93 16.87
C GLY A 276 -8.67 6.19 15.41
N ALA A 277 -9.22 5.19 14.72
CA ALA A 277 -9.79 5.33 13.38
C ALA A 277 -11.17 6.03 13.37
N GLY A 278 -11.67 6.42 14.55
CA GLY A 278 -12.98 7.04 14.76
C GLY A 278 -14.14 6.20 14.23
N THR A 279 -15.11 6.85 13.60
CA THR A 279 -16.29 6.17 13.05
C THR A 279 -15.90 5.34 11.83
N ALA A 280 -16.12 4.02 11.91
CA ALA A 280 -15.79 3.07 10.85
C ALA A 280 -17.08 2.57 10.15
N VAL A 281 -17.32 3.04 8.92
CA VAL A 281 -18.53 2.74 8.15
C VAL A 281 -18.18 2.04 6.84
N PRO A 282 -18.80 0.91 6.49
CA PRO A 282 -18.64 0.30 5.17
C PRO A 282 -19.04 1.27 4.06
N MET A 283 -18.24 1.35 2.99
CA MET A 283 -18.54 2.20 1.84
C MET A 283 -19.58 1.53 0.94
N THR A 284 -20.53 2.32 0.47
CA THR A 284 -21.50 1.96 -0.58
C THR A 284 -20.84 1.88 -1.95
N ALA A 285 -21.57 1.35 -2.94
CA ALA A 285 -21.06 1.23 -4.30
C ALA A 285 -20.71 2.61 -4.91
N THR A 286 -21.60 3.59 -4.71
CA THR A 286 -21.45 4.96 -5.22
C THR A 286 -20.28 5.68 -4.57
N GLU A 287 -20.15 5.62 -3.24
CA GLU A 287 -19.06 6.30 -2.53
C GLU A 287 -17.68 5.78 -2.95
N LEU A 288 -17.59 4.48 -3.26
CA LEU A 288 -16.35 3.87 -3.71
C LEU A 288 -16.04 4.24 -5.17
N ALA A 289 -17.04 4.27 -6.04
CA ALA A 289 -16.90 4.75 -7.42
C ALA A 289 -16.43 6.22 -7.45
N GLU A 290 -17.04 7.08 -6.63
CA GLU A 290 -16.65 8.47 -6.44
C GLU A 290 -15.20 8.63 -5.96
N ALA A 291 -14.81 7.90 -4.91
CA ALA A 291 -13.45 7.98 -4.37
C ALA A 291 -12.39 7.58 -5.41
N VAL A 292 -12.69 6.57 -6.22
CA VAL A 292 -11.80 6.12 -7.30
C VAL A 292 -11.79 7.12 -8.46
N ARG A 293 -12.95 7.65 -8.85
CA ARG A 293 -13.06 8.67 -9.91
C ARG A 293 -12.28 9.93 -9.55
N VAL A 294 -12.42 10.43 -8.33
CA VAL A 294 -11.70 11.61 -7.82
C VAL A 294 -10.19 11.37 -7.76
N ALA A 295 -9.75 10.13 -7.51
CA ALA A 295 -8.33 9.82 -7.57
C ALA A 295 -7.76 9.88 -9.00
N TYR A 296 -8.50 9.39 -9.99
CA TYR A 296 -8.10 9.47 -11.41
C TYR A 296 -8.31 10.87 -12.00
N ASP A 297 -9.24 11.65 -11.49
CA ASP A 297 -9.49 13.02 -11.93
C ASP A 297 -9.78 13.92 -10.72
N PRO A 298 -8.74 14.52 -10.12
CA PRO A 298 -8.92 15.41 -8.97
C PRO A 298 -9.82 16.61 -9.25
N THR A 299 -10.01 17.00 -10.53
CA THR A 299 -10.82 18.17 -10.89
C THR A 299 -12.31 17.96 -10.68
N VAL A 300 -12.77 16.70 -10.61
CA VAL A 300 -14.19 16.39 -10.36
C VAL A 300 -14.56 16.39 -8.87
N ALA A 301 -13.61 16.57 -7.96
CA ALA A 301 -13.87 16.50 -6.53
C ALA A 301 -14.97 17.47 -6.05
N PRO A 302 -14.97 18.77 -6.46
CA PRO A 302 -16.04 19.69 -6.06
C PRO A 302 -17.42 19.24 -6.57
N LEU A 303 -17.49 18.76 -7.82
CA LEU A 303 -18.75 18.30 -8.42
C LEU A 303 -19.33 17.08 -7.70
N VAL A 304 -18.46 16.16 -7.28
CA VAL A 304 -18.87 14.99 -6.48
C VAL A 304 -19.37 15.42 -5.10
N GLU A 305 -18.69 16.36 -4.46
CA GLU A 305 -19.06 16.89 -3.14
C GLU A 305 -20.40 17.65 -3.18
N GLU A 306 -20.64 18.46 -4.22
CA GLU A 306 -21.93 19.09 -4.49
C GLU A 306 -23.04 18.06 -4.73
N ALA A 307 -22.78 17.06 -5.57
CA ALA A 307 -23.78 16.05 -5.91
C ALA A 307 -24.18 15.18 -4.69
N ARG A 308 -23.24 14.90 -3.78
CA ARG A 308 -23.54 14.20 -2.51
C ARG A 308 -24.58 14.95 -1.68
N ALA A 309 -24.54 16.28 -1.65
CA ALA A 309 -25.51 17.08 -0.91
C ALA A 309 -26.92 17.05 -1.54
N THR A 310 -27.02 16.80 -2.86
CA THR A 310 -28.29 16.79 -3.60
C THR A 310 -28.85 15.38 -3.85
N GLY A 311 -28.34 14.34 -3.17
CA GLY A 311 -28.84 12.97 -3.28
C GLY A 311 -27.91 11.97 -3.96
N GLY A 312 -26.64 12.32 -4.16
CA GLY A 312 -25.58 11.44 -4.68
C GLY A 312 -25.19 11.74 -6.13
N SER A 313 -23.97 11.37 -6.52
CA SER A 313 -23.45 11.62 -7.88
C SER A 313 -24.06 10.74 -8.98
N GLY A 314 -24.67 9.62 -8.61
CA GLY A 314 -25.13 8.60 -9.56
C GLY A 314 -23.99 7.86 -10.28
N LEU A 315 -22.72 8.11 -9.92
CA LEU A 315 -21.57 7.44 -10.53
C LEU A 315 -21.60 5.93 -10.30
N THR A 316 -21.49 5.19 -11.39
CA THR A 316 -21.39 3.72 -11.34
C THR A 316 -19.93 3.26 -11.39
N TRP A 317 -19.69 2.00 -11.01
CA TRP A 317 -18.33 1.43 -11.05
C TRP A 317 -17.73 1.41 -12.47
N ASP A 318 -18.58 1.23 -13.48
CA ASP A 318 -18.18 1.22 -14.88
C ASP A 318 -17.80 2.61 -15.41
N GLU A 319 -18.00 3.66 -14.60
CA GLU A 319 -17.65 5.05 -14.90
C GLU A 319 -16.56 5.59 -13.95
N ALA A 320 -16.08 4.79 -13.01
CA ALA A 320 -15.14 5.22 -11.97
C ALA A 320 -13.70 5.43 -12.48
N GLY A 321 -13.35 4.91 -13.66
CA GLY A 321 -12.03 5.04 -14.26
C GLY A 321 -11.80 6.38 -14.98
N PRO A 322 -10.59 6.58 -15.52
CA PRO A 322 -10.26 7.75 -16.31
C PRO A 322 -10.83 7.64 -17.74
N MET A 323 -11.03 8.79 -18.39
CA MET A 323 -11.26 8.86 -19.84
C MET A 323 -10.01 8.45 -20.63
N ALA A 324 -8.86 8.93 -20.18
CA ALA A 324 -7.57 8.62 -20.78
C ALA A 324 -6.49 8.48 -19.71
N ALA A 325 -5.66 7.46 -19.87
CA ALA A 325 -4.46 7.29 -19.07
C ALA A 325 -3.27 6.96 -19.96
N GLN A 326 -2.09 7.44 -19.56
CA GLN A 326 -0.83 7.18 -20.23
C GLN A 326 0.26 7.00 -19.20
N GLU A 327 0.85 5.81 -19.19
CA GLU A 327 2.00 5.51 -18.37
C GLU A 327 3.28 5.97 -19.08
N ALA A 328 4.12 6.67 -18.34
CA ALA A 328 5.50 6.96 -18.69
C ALA A 328 6.44 6.17 -17.77
N TRP A 329 7.74 6.24 -18.06
CA TRP A 329 8.73 5.49 -17.29
C TRP A 329 8.75 5.91 -15.81
N ASP A 330 8.58 7.20 -15.53
CA ASP A 330 8.75 7.81 -14.21
C ASP A 330 7.46 8.39 -13.62
N HIS A 331 6.43 8.66 -14.44
CA HIS A 331 5.15 9.21 -14.00
C HIS A 331 3.97 8.53 -14.71
N TYR A 332 2.76 8.82 -14.24
CA TYR A 332 1.50 8.34 -14.80
C TYR A 332 0.57 9.52 -15.05
N ARG A 333 0.25 9.78 -16.31
CA ARG A 333 -0.74 10.79 -16.70
C ARG A 333 -2.12 10.13 -16.70
N HIS A 334 -3.09 10.77 -16.06
CA HIS A 334 -4.48 10.32 -16.04
C HIS A 334 -5.40 11.54 -16.08
N ASP A 335 -6.32 11.55 -17.05
CA ASP A 335 -7.20 12.68 -17.35
C ASP A 335 -6.48 14.04 -17.28
N GLY A 336 -6.87 14.89 -16.32
CA GLY A 336 -6.32 16.23 -16.09
C GLY A 336 -5.11 16.30 -15.14
N ALA A 337 -4.55 15.17 -14.71
CA ALA A 337 -3.52 15.12 -13.67
C ALA A 337 -2.35 14.18 -13.97
N TYR A 338 -1.30 14.34 -13.19
CA TYR A 338 -0.08 13.54 -13.26
C TYR A 338 0.26 13.01 -11.88
N SER A 339 0.55 11.71 -11.79
CA SER A 339 0.93 11.06 -10.55
C SER A 339 2.32 10.42 -10.64
N VAL A 340 3.04 10.46 -9.53
CA VAL A 340 4.23 9.63 -9.30
C VAL A 340 3.96 8.80 -8.06
N THR A 341 4.26 7.51 -8.14
CA THR A 341 4.17 6.59 -7.00
C THR A 341 5.55 6.10 -6.60
N TRP A 342 5.83 6.14 -5.29
CA TRP A 342 7.00 5.57 -4.65
C TRP A 342 6.60 4.34 -3.83
N ALA A 343 7.50 3.37 -3.78
CA ALA A 343 7.39 2.23 -2.89
C ALA A 343 8.46 2.32 -1.79
N MET A 344 8.05 2.00 -0.56
CA MET A 344 8.97 1.83 0.56
C MET A 344 9.89 0.65 0.30
N THR A 345 11.18 0.91 0.42
CA THR A 345 12.27 -0.06 0.25
C THR A 345 12.90 -0.46 1.57
N GLU A 346 12.84 0.43 2.56
CA GLU A 346 13.24 0.18 3.94
C GLU A 346 12.19 0.76 4.89
N ALA A 347 11.82 -0.05 5.89
CA ALA A 347 10.96 0.34 6.99
C ALA A 347 11.66 1.33 7.94
N PRO A 348 10.93 1.98 8.87
CA PRO A 348 11.53 2.93 9.81
C PRO A 348 12.73 2.33 10.55
N GLN A 349 13.87 2.99 10.49
CA GLN A 349 15.11 2.51 11.10
C GLN A 349 15.17 2.87 12.60
N GLY A 350 15.61 1.91 13.41
CA GLY A 350 15.73 2.06 14.86
C GLY A 350 14.38 2.09 15.57
N GLU A 351 14.38 2.64 16.78
CA GLU A 351 13.18 2.89 17.55
C GLU A 351 12.52 4.20 17.10
N VAL A 352 11.20 4.16 16.92
CA VAL A 352 10.37 5.27 16.45
C VAL A 352 9.15 5.47 17.34
N PHE A 353 8.58 6.67 17.33
CA PHE A 353 7.37 7.00 18.06
C PHE A 353 6.11 6.80 17.19
N SER A 354 4.94 6.83 17.81
CA SER A 354 3.63 6.69 17.14
C SER A 354 3.40 7.73 16.04
N ASN A 355 4.03 8.91 16.14
CA ASN A 355 3.90 10.02 15.20
C ASN A 355 4.90 10.00 14.02
N VAL A 356 5.68 8.93 13.83
CA VAL A 356 6.75 8.88 12.82
C VAL A 356 6.26 9.18 11.40
N LEU A 357 5.02 8.81 11.06
CA LEU A 357 4.43 9.05 9.74
C LEU A 357 3.68 10.38 9.61
N THR A 358 3.55 11.18 10.68
CA THR A 358 2.70 12.39 10.71
C THR A 358 3.07 13.37 9.60
N GLY A 359 4.35 13.70 9.42
CA GLY A 359 4.77 14.61 8.35
C GLY A 359 4.50 14.04 6.95
N LEU A 360 4.54 12.72 6.79
CA LEU A 360 4.28 12.06 5.52
C LEU A 360 2.80 12.07 5.14
N VAL A 361 1.90 11.89 6.11
CA VAL A 361 0.44 11.91 5.86
C VAL A 361 -0.15 13.32 5.85
N GLN A 362 0.50 14.30 6.47
CA GLN A 362 0.01 15.68 6.48
C GLN A 362 -0.05 16.29 5.06
N PRO A 363 -0.96 17.24 4.82
CA PRO A 363 -1.04 17.95 3.53
C PRO A 363 0.29 18.61 3.17
N SER A 364 0.62 18.65 1.87
CA SER A 364 1.78 19.37 1.35
C SER A 364 1.33 20.44 0.37
N ARG A 365 1.90 21.63 0.45
CA ARG A 365 1.58 22.74 -0.47
C ARG A 365 2.02 22.44 -1.91
N ASP A 366 3.05 21.62 -2.07
CA ASP A 366 3.63 21.27 -3.36
C ASP A 366 2.93 20.08 -4.04
N ILE A 367 1.87 19.53 -3.42
CA ILE A 367 1.20 18.33 -3.91
C ILE A 367 -0.31 18.55 -3.84
N ALA A 368 -0.98 18.56 -5.00
CA ALA A 368 -2.43 18.76 -5.09
C ALA A 368 -3.23 17.63 -4.43
N ARG A 369 -2.75 16.38 -4.51
CA ARG A 369 -3.33 15.26 -3.76
C ARG A 369 -2.24 14.27 -3.40
N LYS A 370 -2.10 13.95 -2.12
CA LYS A 370 -1.12 12.98 -1.61
C LYS A 370 -1.83 11.81 -0.96
N ARG A 371 -1.51 10.60 -1.42
CA ARG A 371 -2.03 9.35 -0.89
C ARG A 371 -0.90 8.51 -0.31
N VAL A 372 -1.04 8.11 0.95
CA VAL A 372 -0.11 7.22 1.64
C VAL A 372 -0.86 5.94 1.98
N THR A 373 -0.44 4.83 1.37
CA THR A 373 -1.13 3.54 1.48
C THR A 373 -0.24 2.50 2.14
N LEU A 374 -0.60 2.10 3.35
CA LEU A 374 0.00 0.96 4.05
C LEU A 374 -0.64 -0.33 3.52
N LEU A 375 0.19 -1.26 3.05
CA LEU A 375 -0.23 -2.54 2.51
C LEU A 375 0.13 -3.65 3.50
N TYR A 376 -0.86 -4.31 4.06
CA TYR A 376 -0.70 -5.37 5.05
C TYR A 376 -1.02 -6.75 4.46
N ARG A 377 -0.20 -7.73 4.83
CA ARG A 377 -0.44 -9.16 4.57
C ARG A 377 -0.26 -9.93 5.88
N PRO A 378 -1.35 -10.15 6.63
CA PRO A 378 -1.29 -10.88 7.89
C PRO A 378 -0.94 -12.34 7.61
N HIS A 379 -0.13 -12.93 8.48
CA HIS A 379 0.11 -14.38 8.46
C HIS A 379 -0.86 -15.07 9.39
N SER A 380 -1.26 -16.30 9.02
CA SER A 380 -1.89 -17.17 10.00
C SER A 380 -0.92 -17.47 11.15
N ARG A 381 -1.45 -17.87 12.32
CA ARG A 381 -0.60 -18.21 13.48
C ARG A 381 0.48 -19.26 13.13
N ALA A 382 0.12 -20.26 12.33
CA ALA A 382 1.03 -21.32 11.91
C ALA A 382 2.11 -20.81 10.94
N GLU A 383 1.75 -19.97 9.96
CA GLU A 383 2.71 -19.37 9.03
C GLU A 383 3.62 -18.37 9.74
N GLY A 384 3.08 -17.52 10.62
CA GLY A 384 3.83 -16.56 11.41
C GLY A 384 4.92 -17.24 12.24
N ALA A 385 4.59 -18.32 12.96
CA ALA A 385 5.57 -19.10 13.72
C ALA A 385 6.69 -19.67 12.83
N ARG A 386 6.34 -20.20 11.64
CA ARG A 386 7.33 -20.71 10.68
C ARG A 386 8.26 -19.62 10.16
N VAL A 387 7.69 -18.48 9.76
CA VAL A 387 8.46 -17.33 9.23
C VAL A 387 9.42 -16.79 10.28
N VAL A 388 8.94 -16.55 11.50
CA VAL A 388 9.78 -16.02 12.59
C VAL A 388 10.90 -17.00 12.96
N GLN A 389 10.58 -18.30 13.05
CA GLN A 389 11.60 -19.32 13.33
C GLN A 389 12.64 -19.43 12.21
N GLN A 390 12.21 -19.32 10.94
CA GLN A 390 13.11 -19.32 9.79
C GLN A 390 14.00 -18.07 9.79
N ASP A 391 13.44 -16.89 10.08
CA ASP A 391 14.18 -15.64 10.16
C ASP A 391 15.20 -15.62 11.30
N TYR A 392 14.90 -16.29 12.42
CA TYR A 392 15.85 -16.49 13.53
C TYR A 392 17.00 -17.44 13.13
N LYS A 393 16.69 -18.58 12.48
CA LYS A 393 17.71 -19.50 11.95
C LYS A 393 18.61 -18.83 10.90
N ASN A 394 18.03 -18.03 10.00
CA ASN A 394 18.78 -17.31 8.97
C ASN A 394 19.72 -16.27 9.59
N ALA A 395 19.28 -15.55 10.63
CA ALA A 395 20.12 -14.61 11.36
C ALA A 395 21.31 -15.31 12.03
N LEU A 396 21.07 -16.44 12.72
CA LEU A 396 22.13 -17.26 13.32
C LEU A 396 23.16 -17.76 12.29
N PHE A 397 22.68 -18.30 11.17
CA PHE A 397 23.55 -18.78 10.10
C PHE A 397 24.41 -17.67 9.51
N THR A 398 23.82 -16.48 9.30
CA THR A 398 24.56 -15.33 8.77
C THR A 398 25.64 -14.88 9.75
N ALA A 399 25.30 -14.72 11.04
CA ALA A 399 26.26 -14.36 12.08
C ALA A 399 27.41 -15.38 12.22
N GLN A 400 27.14 -16.66 11.99
CA GLN A 400 28.17 -17.73 11.99
C GLN A 400 29.09 -17.69 10.76
N GLN A 401 28.59 -17.27 9.60
CA GLN A 401 29.40 -17.19 8.36
C GLN A 401 30.25 -15.92 8.25
N SER A 402 29.82 -14.83 8.89
CA SER A 402 30.58 -13.60 8.95
C SER A 402 31.91 -13.82 9.69
N GLN A 403 33.04 -13.39 9.12
CA GLN A 403 34.31 -13.40 9.85
C GLN A 403 34.19 -12.44 11.05
N ILE A 404 34.18 -13.01 12.26
CA ILE A 404 34.25 -12.37 13.58
C ILE A 404 33.40 -11.10 13.74
N GLY A 405 32.23 -11.25 14.38
CA GLY A 405 31.65 -10.24 15.28
C GLY A 405 31.37 -8.86 14.67
N GLN A 406 30.68 -8.77 13.54
CA GLN A 406 30.05 -7.50 13.19
C GLN A 406 28.93 -7.23 14.19
N ALA A 407 29.03 -6.15 14.98
CA ALA A 407 28.01 -5.74 15.95
C ALA A 407 26.58 -5.66 15.34
N ARG A 408 26.50 -5.47 14.02
CA ARG A 408 25.26 -5.51 13.24
C ARG A 408 24.62 -6.91 13.22
N ASP A 409 25.40 -7.97 13.04
CA ASP A 409 24.90 -9.34 12.95
C ASP A 409 24.42 -9.82 14.33
N ASP A 410 25.14 -9.47 15.39
CA ASP A 410 24.73 -9.75 16.77
C ASP A 410 23.42 -9.03 17.13
N ALA A 411 23.29 -7.75 16.76
CA ALA A 411 22.06 -7.00 16.92
C ALA A 411 20.89 -7.62 16.13
N GLU A 412 21.15 -8.14 14.92
CA GLU A 412 20.14 -8.82 14.10
C GLU A 412 19.68 -10.14 14.74
N VAL A 413 20.58 -10.92 15.35
CA VAL A 413 20.23 -12.13 16.12
C VAL A 413 19.41 -11.79 17.36
N THR A 414 19.79 -10.75 18.12
CA THR A 414 19.04 -10.32 19.31
C THR A 414 17.64 -9.83 18.93
N ALA A 415 17.52 -9.03 17.87
CA ALA A 415 16.24 -8.57 17.32
C ALA A 415 15.34 -9.74 16.88
N ALA A 416 15.92 -10.73 16.17
CA ALA A 416 15.22 -11.93 15.74
C ALA A 416 14.72 -12.80 16.90
N ARG A 417 15.53 -12.92 17.97
CA ARG A 417 15.14 -13.60 19.20
C ARG A 417 13.95 -12.89 19.86
N ARG A 418 13.99 -11.56 19.97
CA ARG A 418 12.87 -10.77 20.53
C ARG A 418 11.57 -11.00 19.77
N THR A 419 11.60 -11.01 18.42
CA THR A 419 10.40 -11.32 17.62
C THR A 419 9.87 -12.73 17.89
N THR A 420 10.76 -13.69 18.14
CA THR A 420 10.38 -15.08 18.47
C THR A 420 9.71 -15.15 19.84
N GLU A 421 10.22 -14.41 20.82
CA GLU A 421 9.62 -14.30 22.15
C GLU A 421 8.24 -13.62 22.10
N GLU A 422 8.10 -12.52 21.36
CA GLU A 422 6.82 -11.84 21.13
C GLU A 422 5.81 -12.76 20.43
N GLN A 423 6.22 -13.49 19.40
CA GLN A 423 5.36 -14.47 18.73
C GLN A 423 4.92 -15.57 19.72
N ALA A 424 5.83 -16.10 20.53
CA ALA A 424 5.52 -17.11 21.54
C ALA A 424 4.54 -16.61 22.61
N GLN A 425 4.54 -15.30 22.91
CA GLN A 425 3.58 -14.63 23.78
C GLN A 425 2.20 -14.42 23.12
N GLY A 426 2.05 -14.77 21.84
CA GLY A 426 0.78 -14.72 21.12
C GLY A 426 0.62 -13.50 20.19
N HIS A 427 1.66 -12.70 19.99
CA HIS A 427 1.62 -11.59 19.03
C HIS A 427 1.52 -12.09 17.59
N GLY A 428 0.70 -11.40 16.79
CA GLY A 428 0.54 -11.67 15.36
C GLY A 428 1.75 -11.20 14.56
N VAL A 429 2.03 -11.91 13.46
CA VAL A 429 3.11 -11.56 12.53
C VAL A 429 2.49 -11.06 11.23
N ILE A 430 2.89 -9.86 10.79
CA ILE A 430 2.33 -9.22 9.61
C ILE A 430 3.45 -8.70 8.70
N ARG A 431 3.31 -8.95 7.40
CA ARG A 431 4.13 -8.26 6.39
C ARG A 431 3.46 -6.94 6.09
N PHE A 432 4.22 -5.86 6.06
CA PHE A 432 3.72 -4.57 5.62
C PHE A 432 4.62 -3.96 4.54
N GLY A 433 4.01 -3.11 3.73
CA GLY A 433 4.68 -2.23 2.77
C GLY A 433 3.99 -0.88 2.78
N LEU A 434 4.58 0.11 2.11
CA LEU A 434 4.00 1.44 2.00
C LEU A 434 4.19 1.96 0.58
N LEU A 435 3.13 2.54 0.03
CA LEU A 435 3.13 3.28 -1.22
C LEU A 435 2.82 4.75 -0.93
N ILE A 436 3.47 5.66 -1.64
CA ILE A 436 3.17 7.10 -1.62
C ILE A 436 2.84 7.47 -3.04
N THR A 437 1.67 8.04 -3.28
CA THR A 437 1.31 8.63 -4.57
C THR A 437 1.17 10.13 -4.38
N ALA A 438 1.93 10.91 -5.14
CA ALA A 438 1.76 12.35 -5.23
C ALA A 438 1.16 12.69 -6.60
N THR A 439 0.02 13.37 -6.58
CA THR A 439 -0.71 13.80 -7.77
C THR A 439 -0.66 15.32 -7.86
N VAL A 440 -0.34 15.82 -9.06
CA VAL A 440 -0.26 17.24 -9.42
C VAL A 440 -1.14 17.51 -10.64
N THR A 441 -1.54 18.77 -10.84
CA THR A 441 -2.41 19.18 -11.96
C THR A 441 -1.60 19.55 -13.21
N SER A 442 -0.28 19.71 -13.07
CA SER A 442 0.64 20.14 -14.13
C SER A 442 1.89 19.26 -14.18
N ALA A 443 2.34 18.90 -15.39
CA ALA A 443 3.57 18.14 -15.56
C ALA A 443 4.82 18.88 -15.05
N ALA A 444 4.80 20.23 -15.06
CA ALA A 444 5.92 21.03 -14.56
C ALA A 444 6.11 20.92 -13.04
N GLU A 445 5.06 20.56 -12.30
CA GLU A 445 5.08 20.43 -10.84
C GLU A 445 5.59 19.06 -10.37
N LEU A 446 5.77 18.09 -11.27
CA LEU A 446 6.22 16.74 -10.93
C LEU A 446 7.56 16.74 -10.20
N ALA A 447 8.49 17.60 -10.61
CA ALA A 447 9.81 17.71 -9.96
C ALA A 447 9.69 18.25 -8.53
N THR A 448 8.83 19.25 -8.32
CA THR A 448 8.58 19.83 -6.99
C THR A 448 7.89 18.82 -6.08
N ALA A 449 6.86 18.13 -6.57
CA ALA A 449 6.19 17.07 -5.82
C ALA A 449 7.13 15.92 -5.45
N ALA A 450 8.04 15.54 -6.37
CA ALA A 450 9.05 14.54 -6.08
C ALA A 450 10.04 14.98 -4.99
N ALA A 451 10.52 16.22 -5.06
CA ALA A 451 11.38 16.81 -4.04
C ALA A 451 10.68 16.87 -2.67
N ALA A 452 9.38 17.18 -2.64
CA ALA A 452 8.59 17.17 -1.41
C ALA A 452 8.55 15.76 -0.78
N VAL A 453 8.32 14.70 -1.56
CA VAL A 453 8.34 13.31 -1.06
C VAL A 453 9.74 12.90 -0.61
N ASP A 454 10.79 13.28 -1.35
CA ASP A 454 12.18 13.00 -1.00
C ASP A 454 12.61 13.69 0.31
N ASN A 455 12.01 14.83 0.66
CA ASN A 455 12.23 15.52 1.94
C ASN A 455 11.40 14.93 3.09
N LEU A 456 10.19 14.44 2.82
CA LEU A 456 9.29 13.88 3.84
C LEU A 456 9.68 12.45 4.25
N ALA A 457 10.20 11.63 3.34
CA ALA A 457 10.53 10.24 3.62
C ALA A 457 11.64 10.07 4.70
N PRO A 458 12.75 10.83 4.68
CA PRO A 458 13.77 10.77 5.74
C PRO A 458 13.25 11.17 7.12
N ALA A 459 12.34 12.15 7.20
CA ALA A 459 11.70 12.55 8.46
C ALA A 459 10.86 11.41 9.05
N ALA A 460 10.21 10.63 8.19
CA ALA A 460 9.52 9.39 8.55
C ALA A 460 10.46 8.18 8.73
N ARG A 461 11.79 8.38 8.67
CA ARG A 461 12.83 7.35 8.80
C ARG A 461 12.71 6.18 7.82
N ILE A 462 12.02 6.37 6.71
CA ILE A 462 11.85 5.36 5.67
C ILE A 462 12.70 5.68 4.45
N ALA A 463 13.10 4.65 3.70
CA ALA A 463 13.70 4.81 2.39
C ALA A 463 12.68 4.47 1.30
N VAL A 464 12.45 5.38 0.36
CA VAL A 464 11.47 5.21 -0.72
C VAL A 464 12.14 5.28 -2.08
N ARG A 465 11.49 4.70 -3.09
CA ARG A 465 11.96 4.72 -4.48
C ARG A 465 10.77 4.85 -5.44
N PRO A 466 10.86 5.70 -6.48
CA PRO A 466 9.86 5.73 -7.54
C PRO A 466 9.70 4.35 -8.20
N VAL A 467 8.46 3.95 -8.48
CA VAL A 467 8.13 2.68 -9.11
C VAL A 467 8.26 2.79 -10.64
N TYR A 468 9.50 2.99 -11.09
CA TYR A 468 9.81 3.17 -12.52
C TYR A 468 9.32 2.01 -13.39
N GLY A 469 8.65 2.34 -14.49
CA GLY A 469 8.12 1.39 -15.48
C GLY A 469 6.91 0.58 -15.01
N SER A 470 6.31 0.92 -13.86
CA SER A 470 5.08 0.30 -13.34
C SER A 470 4.26 1.29 -12.50
N GLN A 471 4.27 2.56 -12.90
CA GLN A 471 3.53 3.65 -12.25
C GLN A 471 2.02 3.44 -12.27
N ALA A 472 1.45 2.91 -13.36
CA ALA A 472 0.01 2.64 -13.45
C ALA A 472 -0.43 1.54 -12.45
N ALA A 473 0.37 0.47 -12.36
CA ALA A 473 0.11 -0.61 -11.40
C ALA A 473 0.30 -0.13 -9.95
N ALA A 474 1.32 0.69 -9.68
CA ALA A 474 1.57 1.26 -8.37
C ALA A 474 0.48 2.25 -7.94
N PHE A 475 0.03 3.11 -8.85
CA PHE A 475 -1.09 4.03 -8.63
C PHE A 475 -2.36 3.26 -8.25
N ALA A 476 -2.70 2.22 -9.03
CA ALA A 476 -3.87 1.38 -8.76
C ALA A 476 -3.76 0.63 -7.42
N ALA A 477 -2.57 0.18 -7.05
CA ALA A 477 -2.36 -0.49 -5.76
C ALA A 477 -2.37 0.45 -4.55
N ALA A 478 -2.16 1.74 -4.77
CA ALA A 478 -2.32 2.75 -3.73
C ALA A 478 -3.80 3.14 -3.53
N LEU A 479 -4.70 2.84 -4.48
CA LEU A 479 -6.14 3.02 -4.29
C LEU A 479 -6.70 2.01 -3.27
N PRO A 480 -7.84 2.30 -2.61
CA PRO A 480 -8.50 1.39 -1.68
C PRO A 480 -9.22 0.24 -2.40
N LEU A 481 -8.53 -0.46 -3.32
CA LEU A 481 -9.07 -1.57 -4.12
C LEU A 481 -8.70 -2.95 -3.55
N GLY A 482 -7.75 -2.99 -2.60
CA GLY A 482 -7.26 -4.25 -2.04
C GLY A 482 -6.45 -5.10 -3.02
N LEU A 483 -5.71 -4.45 -3.93
CA LEU A 483 -4.87 -5.17 -4.90
C LEU A 483 -3.69 -5.86 -4.23
N VAL A 484 -3.67 -7.19 -4.31
CA VAL A 484 -2.55 -8.00 -3.81
C VAL A 484 -1.47 -8.10 -4.89
N LEU A 485 -0.65 -7.05 -5.01
CA LEU A 485 0.37 -6.89 -6.06
C LEU A 485 1.19 -8.14 -6.39
N PRO A 486 1.68 -8.94 -5.42
CA PRO A 486 2.46 -10.13 -5.74
C PRO A 486 1.71 -11.16 -6.57
N LEU A 487 0.38 -11.23 -6.51
CA LEU A 487 -0.40 -12.20 -7.28
C LEU A 487 -0.66 -11.76 -8.72
N HIS A 488 -0.33 -10.50 -9.06
CA HIS A 488 -0.45 -9.96 -10.41
C HIS A 488 0.87 -9.99 -11.20
N THR A 489 1.92 -10.57 -10.65
CA THR A 489 3.21 -10.69 -11.35
C THR A 489 3.33 -12.05 -12.03
N ALA A 490 3.93 -12.07 -13.22
CA ALA A 490 4.21 -13.31 -13.95
C ALA A 490 5.13 -14.29 -13.20
N LEU A 491 5.92 -13.82 -12.22
CA LEU A 491 6.78 -14.67 -11.41
C LEU A 491 6.03 -15.20 -10.17
N PRO A 492 5.98 -16.53 -9.96
CA PRO A 492 5.41 -17.13 -8.76
C PRO A 492 6.06 -16.59 -7.47
N GLN A 493 5.28 -16.51 -6.39
CA GLN A 493 5.78 -16.04 -5.09
C GLN A 493 6.96 -16.86 -4.59
N THR A 494 6.92 -18.18 -4.73
CA THR A 494 8.00 -19.10 -4.33
C THR A 494 9.32 -18.82 -5.03
N VAL A 495 9.28 -18.43 -6.31
CA VAL A 495 10.47 -18.08 -7.09
C VAL A 495 11.02 -16.74 -6.62
N ARG A 496 10.16 -15.75 -6.34
CA ARG A 496 10.63 -14.45 -5.82
C ARG A 496 11.15 -14.53 -4.41
N ASP A 497 10.53 -15.34 -3.55
CA ASP A 497 11.00 -15.60 -2.20
C ASP A 497 12.28 -16.48 -2.21
N ALA A 498 12.72 -16.98 -3.38
CA ALA A 498 13.98 -17.71 -3.57
C ALA A 498 15.03 -16.94 -4.38
N MET A 499 14.67 -15.77 -4.93
CA MET A 499 15.55 -14.83 -5.67
C MET A 499 15.94 -13.64 -4.80
#